data_AF-A0A150VJN9-F1
#
_entry.id   AF-A0A150VJN9-F1
#
_cell.length_a   1.000
_cell.length_b   1.000
_cell.length_c   1.000
_cell.angle_alpha   90.00
_cell.angle_beta   90.00
_cell.angle_gamma   90.00
#
_symmetry.space_group_name_H-M   'P 1'
#
loop_
_entity.id
_entity.type
_entity.pdbx_description
1 polymer ?
#
loop_
_entity_poly.entity_id
_entity_poly.type
_entity_poly.pdbx_seq_one_letter_code
_entity_poly.pdbx_strand_id
1 'polypeptide(L)'
;MFTENQFFAAAKVAAQTYKTAGLGRTCQGEDAFSDTHIDLAWKVYHGGIEAFQQLGDRFEGLLIGGLRNEKDLVSQGAGITKELKGAFLVMNETTRKYGGAILDTGNWSVLVNDSWLLAGVHQQRAFYLASDRRRDNLWDDQNNRIRVFTRELVGLNAFGYQFVQHDYPALGEVMTCRRQGATNVDFLAYQGKIAESERTNAWKCLVKEPTPA
;
A
#
# COMPACT_ATOMS: atom_id res chain seq x y z
N MET A 1 5.70 -14.73 -7.26
CA MET A 1 4.24 -14.68 -6.97
C MET A 1 3.90 -15.85 -6.08
N PHE A 2 3.05 -15.64 -5.08
CA PHE A 2 2.60 -16.70 -4.20
C PHE A 2 1.50 -17.55 -4.81
N THR A 3 1.58 -18.85 -4.62
CA THR A 3 0.39 -19.71 -4.54
C THR A 3 -0.38 -19.42 -3.26
N GLU A 4 -1.65 -19.81 -3.19
CA GLU A 4 -2.47 -19.63 -1.98
C GLU A 4 -1.80 -20.22 -0.73
N ASN A 5 -1.30 -21.46 -0.81
CA ASN A 5 -0.60 -22.10 0.31
C ASN A 5 0.66 -21.33 0.75
N GLN A 6 1.44 -20.80 -0.20
CA GLN A 6 2.62 -19.98 0.13
C GLN A 6 2.21 -18.66 0.79
N PHE A 7 1.14 -18.02 0.32
CA PHE A 7 0.62 -16.79 0.89
C PHE A 7 0.15 -17.01 2.33
N PHE A 8 -0.65 -18.04 2.58
CA PHE A 8 -1.16 -18.38 3.91
C PHE A 8 -0.01 -18.71 4.86
N ALA A 9 0.97 -19.49 4.40
CA ALA A 9 2.16 -19.79 5.19
C ALA A 9 2.94 -18.52 5.54
N ALA A 10 3.19 -17.64 4.56
CA ALA A 10 3.90 -16.38 4.77
C ALA A 10 3.16 -15.45 5.76
N ALA A 11 1.84 -15.33 5.65
CA ALA A 11 1.03 -14.55 6.57
C ALA A 11 1.09 -15.11 8.00
N LYS A 12 0.97 -16.43 8.16
CA LYS A 12 1.07 -17.10 9.47
C LYS A 12 2.45 -16.92 10.11
N VAL A 13 3.52 -17.05 9.33
CA VAL A 13 4.90 -16.81 9.79
C VAL A 13 5.10 -15.36 10.24
N ALA A 14 4.53 -14.39 9.51
CA ALA A 14 4.67 -12.97 9.85
C ALA A 14 3.79 -12.51 11.02
N ALA A 15 2.77 -13.28 11.41
CA ALA A 15 1.74 -12.88 12.35
C ALA A 15 2.30 -12.34 13.67
N GLN A 16 3.26 -13.04 14.28
CA GLN A 16 3.82 -12.60 15.57
C GLN A 16 4.58 -11.27 15.42
N THR A 17 5.33 -11.10 14.33
CA THR A 17 6.08 -9.86 14.06
C THR A 17 5.13 -8.66 13.93
N TYR A 18 4.03 -8.82 13.20
CA TYR A 18 3.01 -7.78 13.06
C TYR A 18 2.27 -7.50 14.37
N LYS A 19 1.93 -8.55 15.13
CA LYS A 19 1.27 -8.43 16.45
C LYS A 19 2.14 -7.66 17.43
N THR A 20 3.44 -7.97 17.52
CA THR A 20 4.40 -7.24 18.36
C THR A 20 4.54 -5.76 17.94
N ALA A 21 4.36 -5.45 16.65
CA ALA A 21 4.36 -4.08 16.15
C ALA A 21 3.02 -3.34 16.36
N GLY A 22 2.03 -3.94 17.02
CA GLY A 22 0.70 -3.34 17.23
C GLY A 22 -0.19 -3.34 15.97
N LEU A 23 0.12 -4.19 14.99
CA LEU A 23 -0.55 -4.27 13.68
C LEU A 23 -1.38 -5.56 13.53
N GLY A 24 -1.57 -6.30 14.63
CA GLY A 24 -2.28 -7.57 14.65
C GLY A 24 -3.81 -7.48 14.69
N ARG A 25 -4.37 -6.26 14.61
CA ARG A 25 -5.82 -6.02 14.71
C ARG A 25 -6.37 -5.36 13.45
N THR A 26 -7.60 -5.70 13.11
CA THR A 26 -8.36 -5.07 12.02
C THR A 26 -8.92 -3.72 12.49
N CYS A 27 -9.49 -2.93 11.57
CA CYS A 27 -10.20 -1.70 11.94
C CYS A 27 -11.43 -1.95 12.84
N GLN A 28 -11.93 -3.19 12.89
CA GLN A 28 -13.04 -3.62 13.74
C GLN A 28 -12.57 -4.26 15.06
N GLY A 29 -11.25 -4.34 15.30
CA GLY A 29 -10.66 -4.89 16.54
C GLY A 29 -10.47 -6.42 16.53
N GLU A 30 -10.73 -7.08 15.42
CA GLU A 30 -10.59 -8.53 15.26
C GLU A 30 -9.11 -8.93 15.02
N ASP A 31 -8.77 -10.21 15.11
CA ASP A 31 -7.41 -10.68 14.78
C ASP A 31 -7.19 -10.64 13.25
N ALA A 32 -6.30 -9.74 12.81
CA ALA A 32 -5.96 -9.55 11.40
C ALA A 32 -5.25 -10.78 10.80
N PHE A 33 -4.78 -11.72 11.62
CA PHE A 33 -4.12 -12.95 11.20
C PHE A 33 -4.97 -14.21 11.49
N SER A 34 -6.27 -14.04 11.78
CA SER A 34 -7.22 -15.15 11.76
C SER A 34 -7.31 -15.77 10.35
N ASP A 35 -7.67 -17.04 10.23
CA ASP A 35 -7.80 -17.71 8.92
C ASP A 35 -8.77 -16.95 7.99
N THR A 36 -9.85 -16.40 8.54
CA THR A 36 -10.78 -15.52 7.81
C THR A 36 -10.09 -14.29 7.23
N HIS A 37 -9.28 -13.59 8.01
CA HIS A 37 -8.61 -12.37 7.55
C HIS A 37 -7.43 -12.64 6.62
N ILE A 38 -6.76 -13.77 6.78
CA ILE A 38 -5.75 -14.23 5.83
C ILE A 38 -6.39 -14.55 4.49
N ASP A 39 -7.56 -15.21 4.47
CA ASP A 39 -8.33 -15.47 3.25
C ASP A 39 -8.80 -14.16 2.57
N LEU A 40 -9.27 -13.18 3.34
CA LEU A 40 -9.58 -11.84 2.81
C LEU A 40 -8.37 -11.16 2.17
N ALA A 41 -7.23 -11.20 2.84
CA ALA A 41 -5.98 -10.64 2.35
C ALA A 41 -5.49 -11.35 1.08
N TRP A 42 -5.66 -12.68 1.01
CA TRP A 42 -5.37 -13.48 -0.18
C TRP A 42 -6.26 -13.08 -1.35
N LYS A 43 -7.56 -12.92 -1.16
CA LYS A 43 -8.49 -12.46 -2.21
C LYS A 43 -8.09 -11.12 -2.80
N VAL A 44 -7.64 -10.19 -1.95
CA VAL A 44 -7.14 -8.89 -2.39
C VAL A 44 -5.82 -9.03 -3.16
N TYR A 45 -4.87 -9.82 -2.64
CA TYR A 45 -3.61 -10.09 -3.33
C TYR A 45 -3.85 -10.71 -4.72
N HIS A 46 -4.61 -11.80 -4.77
CA HIS A 46 -4.92 -12.56 -5.97
C HIS A 46 -5.69 -11.70 -6.97
N GLY A 47 -6.71 -10.96 -6.52
CA GLY A 47 -7.45 -10.01 -7.35
C GLY A 47 -6.54 -8.96 -7.99
N GLY A 48 -5.54 -8.45 -7.25
CA GLY A 48 -4.48 -7.57 -7.77
C GLY A 48 -3.72 -8.16 -8.95
N ILE A 49 -3.32 -9.42 -8.81
CA ILE A 49 -2.61 -10.16 -9.87
C ILE A 49 -3.51 -10.40 -11.09
N GLU A 50 -4.74 -10.89 -10.89
CA GLU A 50 -5.67 -11.20 -11.98
C GLU A 50 -6.07 -9.94 -12.76
N ALA A 51 -6.36 -8.85 -12.05
CA ALA A 51 -6.71 -7.57 -12.66
C ALA A 51 -5.61 -7.11 -13.62
N PHE A 52 -4.34 -7.22 -13.19
CA PHE A 52 -3.22 -6.93 -14.08
C PHE A 52 -3.22 -7.84 -15.32
N GLN A 53 -3.27 -9.16 -15.13
CA GLN A 53 -3.16 -10.12 -16.24
C GLN A 53 -4.27 -9.94 -17.29
N GLN A 54 -5.45 -9.52 -16.85
CA GLN A 54 -6.62 -9.36 -17.71
C GLN A 54 -6.72 -7.98 -18.38
N LEU A 55 -6.34 -6.91 -17.66
CA LEU A 55 -6.40 -5.56 -18.19
C LEU A 55 -5.18 -5.24 -19.05
N GLY A 56 -4.04 -5.92 -18.81
CA GLY A 56 -2.81 -5.74 -19.57
C GLY A 56 -2.36 -4.29 -19.53
N ASP A 57 -2.15 -3.70 -20.72
CA ASP A 57 -1.72 -2.31 -20.86
C ASP A 57 -2.77 -1.29 -20.42
N ARG A 58 -4.03 -1.69 -20.22
CA ARG A 58 -5.08 -0.81 -19.66
C ARG A 58 -4.98 -0.65 -18.15
N PHE A 59 -4.08 -1.38 -17.49
CA PHE A 59 -3.82 -1.23 -16.07
C PHE A 59 -2.73 -0.18 -15.85
N GLU A 60 -3.13 1.06 -15.60
CA GLU A 60 -2.20 2.19 -15.42
C GLU A 60 -1.32 2.02 -14.18
N GLY A 61 -1.88 1.47 -13.09
CA GLY A 61 -1.12 1.22 -11.86
C GLY A 61 -2.00 1.20 -10.62
N LEU A 62 -1.35 1.30 -9.46
CA LEU A 62 -1.99 1.32 -8.15
C LEU A 62 -1.89 2.72 -7.56
N LEU A 63 -2.89 3.15 -6.80
CA LEU A 63 -2.93 4.47 -6.17
C LEU A 63 -2.77 4.33 -4.64
N ILE A 64 -1.71 4.92 -4.10
CA ILE A 64 -1.38 4.94 -2.66
C ILE A 64 -1.62 6.33 -2.06
N GLY A 65 -1.97 6.38 -0.77
CA GLY A 65 -2.23 7.64 -0.09
C GLY A 65 -3.27 7.53 1.02
N GLY A 66 -3.44 8.62 1.77
CA GLY A 66 -4.46 8.74 2.79
C GLY A 66 -5.84 9.03 2.19
N LEU A 67 -6.88 8.37 2.71
CA LEU A 67 -8.27 8.72 2.42
C LEU A 67 -8.60 10.10 2.99
N ARG A 68 -9.25 10.95 2.19
CA ARG A 68 -9.63 12.32 2.61
C ARG A 68 -11.11 12.43 2.91
N ASN A 69 -11.43 13.20 3.95
CA ASN A 69 -12.80 13.58 4.26
C ASN A 69 -13.14 14.90 3.56
N GLU A 70 -14.29 14.95 2.87
CA GLU A 70 -14.81 16.10 2.11
C GLU A 70 -14.92 17.38 2.95
N LYS A 71 -15.04 17.26 4.28
CA LYS A 71 -15.29 18.41 5.17
C LYS A 71 -14.09 19.35 5.36
N ASP A 72 -12.88 18.92 5.01
CA ASP A 72 -11.69 19.77 5.19
C ASP A 72 -10.53 19.38 4.26
N LEU A 73 -10.79 19.41 2.96
CA LEU A 73 -9.79 19.04 1.93
C LEU A 73 -8.58 20.00 1.93
N VAL A 74 -8.80 21.28 2.23
CA VAL A 74 -7.75 22.31 2.20
C VAL A 74 -6.72 22.12 3.31
N SER A 75 -7.14 21.78 4.54
CA SER A 75 -6.19 21.51 5.62
C SER A 75 -5.48 20.16 5.45
N GLN A 76 -6.16 19.18 4.87
CA GLN A 76 -5.64 17.82 4.70
C GLN A 76 -4.62 17.69 3.54
N GLY A 77 -4.62 18.61 2.57
CA GLY A 77 -3.77 18.54 1.38
C GLY A 77 -4.15 17.41 0.41
N ALA A 78 -3.27 17.06 -0.52
CA ALA A 78 -3.57 16.01 -1.51
C ALA A 78 -3.86 14.66 -0.84
N GLY A 79 -4.85 13.91 -1.34
CA GLY A 79 -5.12 12.52 -0.94
C GLY A 79 -6.17 11.86 -1.81
N ILE A 80 -6.60 10.66 -1.40
CA ILE A 80 -7.63 9.91 -2.12
C ILE A 80 -9.00 10.53 -1.79
N THR A 81 -9.52 11.35 -2.71
CA THR A 81 -10.85 11.96 -2.62
C THR A 81 -11.94 11.04 -3.17
N LYS A 82 -13.22 11.37 -2.96
CA LYS A 82 -14.35 10.61 -3.51
C LYS A 82 -14.40 10.70 -5.04
N GLU A 83 -14.05 11.85 -5.59
CA GLU A 83 -13.94 12.07 -7.04
C GLU A 83 -12.84 11.17 -7.63
N LEU A 84 -11.68 11.12 -6.97
CA LEU A 84 -10.59 10.24 -7.39
C LEU A 84 -10.99 8.76 -7.28
N LYS A 85 -11.70 8.36 -6.22
CA LYS A 85 -12.29 7.03 -6.11
C LYS A 85 -13.28 6.72 -7.23
N GLY A 86 -14.10 7.69 -7.65
CA GLY A 86 -15.05 7.53 -8.74
C GLY A 86 -14.40 7.46 -10.12
N ALA A 87 -13.20 8.02 -10.28
CA ALA A 87 -12.46 8.04 -11.54
C ALA A 87 -11.56 6.80 -11.75
N PHE A 88 -11.20 6.08 -10.70
CA PHE A 88 -10.31 4.92 -10.73
C PHE A 88 -11.05 3.62 -10.40
N LEU A 89 -10.50 2.49 -10.85
CA LEU A 89 -11.01 1.16 -10.47
C LEU A 89 -10.79 0.90 -8.97
N VAL A 90 -11.77 0.33 -8.29
CA VAL A 90 -11.66 -0.05 -6.87
C VAL A 90 -11.44 -1.56 -6.70
N MET A 91 -10.78 -1.93 -5.60
CA MET A 91 -10.49 -3.32 -5.24
C MET A 91 -10.83 -3.61 -3.78
N ASN A 92 -11.45 -4.76 -3.57
CA ASN A 92 -11.70 -5.37 -2.26
C ASN A 92 -11.82 -6.89 -2.38
N GLU A 93 -12.07 -7.56 -1.26
CA GLU A 93 -12.24 -9.01 -1.15
C GLU A 93 -13.37 -9.60 -2.01
N THR A 94 -14.30 -8.77 -2.50
CA THR A 94 -15.44 -9.19 -3.34
C THR A 94 -15.20 -8.93 -4.83
N THR A 95 -14.06 -8.37 -5.20
CA THR A 95 -13.71 -8.07 -6.60
C THR A 95 -13.41 -9.39 -7.31
N ARG A 96 -14.46 -10.05 -7.82
CA ARG A 96 -14.35 -11.44 -8.26
C ARG A 96 -13.79 -11.64 -9.67
N LYS A 97 -13.87 -10.64 -10.56
CA LYS A 97 -13.42 -10.83 -11.95
C LYS A 97 -12.81 -9.65 -12.71
N TYR A 98 -12.94 -8.38 -12.34
CA TYR A 98 -12.19 -7.28 -12.96
C TYR A 98 -12.20 -6.05 -12.03
N GLY A 99 -11.03 -5.45 -11.78
CA GLY A 99 -10.92 -4.19 -11.05
C GLY A 99 -9.59 -4.09 -10.29
N GLY A 100 -8.90 -2.96 -10.42
CA GLY A 100 -7.80 -2.60 -9.54
C GLY A 100 -7.20 -1.25 -9.89
N ALA A 101 -7.19 -0.34 -8.90
CA ALA A 101 -6.38 0.88 -8.86
C ALA A 101 -6.46 1.58 -7.49
N ILE A 102 -7.49 1.36 -6.69
CA ILE A 102 -7.57 1.84 -5.30
C ILE A 102 -8.03 0.69 -4.40
N LEU A 103 -7.36 0.44 -3.27
CA LEU A 103 -7.87 -0.46 -2.24
C LEU A 103 -9.01 0.23 -1.47
N ASP A 104 -10.21 -0.36 -1.49
CA ASP A 104 -11.40 0.20 -0.81
C ASP A 104 -12.24 -0.91 -0.18
N THR A 105 -11.91 -1.25 1.08
CA THR A 105 -12.53 -2.35 1.83
C THR A 105 -12.99 -1.90 3.23
N GLY A 106 -14.15 -2.40 3.66
CA GLY A 106 -14.64 -2.24 5.04
C GLY A 106 -14.00 -3.22 6.04
N ASN A 107 -13.25 -4.21 5.55
CA ASN A 107 -12.53 -5.21 6.33
C ASN A 107 -11.03 -4.88 6.42
N TRP A 108 -10.72 -3.58 6.50
CA TRP A 108 -9.35 -3.10 6.41
C TRP A 108 -8.51 -3.59 7.59
N SER A 109 -7.30 -4.06 7.25
CA SER A 109 -6.22 -4.33 8.19
C SER A 109 -4.90 -4.03 7.50
N VAL A 110 -3.83 -3.91 8.29
CA VAL A 110 -2.48 -3.72 7.74
C VAL A 110 -2.07 -4.92 6.87
N LEU A 111 -2.49 -6.14 7.24
CA LEU A 111 -2.25 -7.32 6.42
C LEU A 111 -2.91 -7.19 5.04
N VAL A 112 -4.18 -6.74 4.98
CA VAL A 112 -4.90 -6.54 3.71
C VAL A 112 -4.22 -5.44 2.87
N ASN A 113 -3.81 -4.34 3.50
CA ASN A 113 -3.09 -3.25 2.83
C ASN A 113 -1.76 -3.72 2.23
N ASP A 114 -0.95 -4.41 3.04
CA ASP A 114 0.35 -4.91 2.62
C ASP A 114 0.21 -6.00 1.54
N SER A 115 -0.88 -6.78 1.57
CA SER A 115 -1.19 -7.77 0.54
C SER A 115 -1.50 -7.13 -0.81
N TRP A 116 -2.30 -6.05 -0.81
CA TRP A 116 -2.56 -5.25 -2.01
C TRP A 116 -1.28 -4.63 -2.58
N LEU A 117 -0.41 -4.07 -1.72
CA LEU A 117 0.87 -3.52 -2.15
C LEU A 117 1.79 -4.61 -2.71
N LEU A 118 1.89 -5.76 -2.04
CA LEU A 118 2.71 -6.89 -2.51
C LEU A 118 2.22 -7.46 -3.85
N ALA A 119 0.94 -7.38 -4.16
CA ALA A 119 0.44 -7.77 -5.49
C ALA A 119 1.04 -6.86 -6.58
N GLY A 120 0.99 -5.53 -6.37
CA GLY A 120 1.61 -4.56 -7.28
C GLY A 120 3.13 -4.71 -7.38
N VAL A 121 3.81 -4.95 -6.24
CA VAL A 121 5.26 -5.18 -6.21
C VAL A 121 5.65 -6.42 -7.00
N HIS A 122 4.98 -7.55 -6.77
CA HIS A 122 5.26 -8.80 -7.48
C HIS A 122 4.98 -8.73 -8.98
N GLN A 123 4.14 -7.78 -9.42
CA GLN A 123 3.85 -7.49 -10.82
C GLN A 123 4.63 -6.30 -11.38
N GLN A 124 5.52 -5.71 -10.58
CA GLN A 124 6.34 -4.56 -10.96
C GLN A 124 5.51 -3.37 -11.50
N ARG A 125 4.31 -3.16 -10.96
CA ARG A 125 3.37 -2.11 -11.41
C ARG A 125 3.76 -0.75 -10.88
N ALA A 126 3.43 0.32 -11.61
CA ALA A 126 3.59 1.68 -11.12
C ALA A 126 2.66 1.96 -9.93
N PHE A 127 3.13 2.81 -9.01
CA PHE A 127 2.38 3.32 -7.87
C PHE A 127 2.27 4.84 -7.95
N TYR A 128 1.04 5.34 -8.06
CA TYR A 128 0.70 6.75 -8.12
C TYR A 128 0.37 7.24 -6.71
N LEU A 129 0.96 8.36 -6.31
CA LEU A 129 0.75 8.95 -5.00
C LEU A 129 -0.40 9.94 -5.09
N ALA A 130 -1.48 9.64 -4.37
CA ALA A 130 -2.58 10.57 -4.17
C ALA A 130 -2.29 11.55 -3.03
N SER A 131 -1.33 11.26 -2.14
CA SER A 131 -0.98 12.11 -1.01
C SER A 131 0.41 12.73 -1.11
N ASP A 132 0.53 13.97 -0.67
CA ASP A 132 1.83 14.65 -0.59
C ASP A 132 2.72 14.01 0.47
N ARG A 133 4.02 13.92 0.19
CA ARG A 133 5.03 13.37 1.11
C ARG A 133 5.46 14.35 2.20
N ARG A 134 4.53 15.10 2.76
CA ARG A 134 4.78 16.00 3.91
C ARG A 134 4.88 15.19 5.20
N ARG A 135 5.63 15.67 6.19
CA ARG A 135 5.84 14.96 7.46
C ARG A 135 4.53 14.55 8.15
N ASP A 136 3.52 15.41 8.15
CA ASP A 136 2.21 15.16 8.77
C ASP A 136 1.44 14.01 8.10
N ASN A 137 1.62 13.80 6.80
CA ASN A 137 1.08 12.66 6.05
C ASN A 137 1.91 11.39 6.22
N LEU A 138 3.15 11.51 6.67
CA LEU A 138 4.06 10.37 6.85
C LEU A 138 4.16 9.87 8.31
N TRP A 139 3.97 10.76 9.27
CA TRP A 139 4.15 10.47 10.69
C TRP A 139 2.89 10.76 11.47
N ASP A 140 2.57 9.88 12.41
CA ASP A 140 1.48 10.05 13.36
C ASP A 140 2.07 10.47 14.70
N ASP A 141 2.10 11.78 14.96
CA ASP A 141 2.62 12.33 16.23
C ASP A 141 1.79 11.87 17.44
N GLN A 142 0.49 11.54 17.27
CA GLN A 142 -0.38 11.12 18.37
C GLN A 142 -0.03 9.72 18.85
N ASN A 143 0.22 8.81 17.91
CA ASN A 143 0.56 7.42 18.21
C ASN A 143 2.07 7.14 18.17
N ASN A 144 2.89 8.17 17.94
CA ASN A 144 4.35 8.11 17.84
C ASN A 144 4.84 6.98 16.93
N ARG A 145 4.26 6.88 15.73
CA ARG A 145 4.54 5.83 14.75
C ARG A 145 4.40 6.35 13.32
N ILE A 146 4.99 5.62 12.37
CA ILE A 146 4.76 5.91 10.95
C ILE A 146 3.30 5.62 10.54
N ARG A 147 2.77 6.39 9.59
CA ARG A 147 1.45 6.13 8.99
C ARG A 147 1.50 5.02 7.95
N VAL A 148 0.33 4.50 7.57
CA VAL A 148 0.18 3.50 6.49
C VAL A 148 0.83 3.98 5.20
N PHE A 149 0.60 5.25 4.80
CA PHE A 149 1.22 5.80 3.61
C PHE A 149 2.75 5.74 3.63
N THR A 150 3.38 5.99 4.79
CA THR A 150 4.83 5.81 4.95
C THR A 150 5.25 4.36 4.83
N ARG A 151 4.46 3.42 5.36
CA ARG A 151 4.73 1.99 5.18
C ARG A 151 4.80 1.64 3.70
N GLU A 152 3.83 2.12 2.92
CA GLU A 152 3.76 1.93 1.47
C GLU A 152 5.02 2.47 0.79
N LEU A 153 5.39 3.73 1.06
CA LEU A 153 6.59 4.35 0.47
C LEU A 153 7.89 3.65 0.88
N VAL A 154 8.04 3.29 2.17
CA VAL A 154 9.23 2.55 2.66
C VAL A 154 9.32 1.19 1.98
N GLY A 155 8.20 0.47 1.88
CA GLY A 155 8.12 -0.81 1.20
C GLY A 155 8.52 -0.73 -0.27
N LEU A 156 7.94 0.22 -1.00
CA LEU A 156 8.28 0.47 -2.41
C LEU A 156 9.77 0.81 -2.57
N ASN A 157 10.28 1.77 -1.79
CA ASN A 157 11.69 2.16 -1.83
C ASN A 157 12.63 0.98 -1.52
N ALA A 158 12.30 0.17 -0.50
CA ALA A 158 13.06 -1.02 -0.13
C ALA A 158 13.10 -2.07 -1.25
N PHE A 159 12.08 -2.09 -2.11
CA PHE A 159 11.92 -3.05 -3.20
C PHE A 159 12.32 -2.49 -4.57
N GLY A 160 13.13 -1.44 -4.58
CA GLY A 160 13.75 -0.91 -5.80
C GLY A 160 12.84 -0.03 -6.65
N TYR A 161 11.77 0.50 -6.06
CA TYR A 161 10.97 1.54 -6.68
C TYR A 161 11.62 2.91 -6.49
N GLN A 162 11.54 3.74 -7.52
CA GLN A 162 12.05 5.10 -7.51
C GLN A 162 11.01 6.06 -8.05
N PHE A 163 11.03 7.30 -7.55
CA PHE A 163 10.26 8.38 -8.13
C PHE A 163 10.73 8.65 -9.56
N VAL A 164 9.78 8.80 -10.48
CA VAL A 164 10.05 9.14 -11.87
C VAL A 164 9.25 10.36 -12.30
N GLN A 165 9.80 11.10 -13.24
CA GLN A 165 9.00 12.03 -14.04
C GLN A 165 8.13 11.23 -15.00
N HIS A 166 6.88 11.66 -15.18
CA HIS A 166 5.93 11.08 -16.12
C HIS A 166 5.16 12.21 -16.81
N ASP A 167 4.56 11.89 -17.96
CA ASP A 167 3.98 12.89 -18.88
C ASP A 167 2.71 13.56 -18.35
N TYR A 168 2.20 13.11 -17.19
CA TYR A 168 0.92 13.55 -16.63
C TYR A 168 1.08 14.13 -15.23
N PRO A 169 1.77 15.28 -15.04
CA PRO A 169 2.07 15.84 -13.71
C PRO A 169 0.83 16.06 -12.83
N ALA A 170 -0.37 16.17 -13.43
CA ALA A 170 -1.64 16.22 -12.71
C ALA A 170 -1.98 14.93 -11.92
N LEU A 171 -1.37 13.78 -12.25
CA LEU A 171 -1.52 12.51 -11.51
C LEU A 171 -0.58 12.41 -10.29
N GLY A 172 0.16 13.47 -9.96
CA GLY A 172 0.99 13.54 -8.76
C GLY A 172 2.39 12.97 -8.94
N GLU A 173 2.92 12.32 -7.90
CA GLU A 173 4.21 11.63 -7.97
C GLU A 173 3.99 10.16 -8.31
N VAL A 174 4.88 9.56 -9.10
CA VAL A 174 4.81 8.14 -9.47
C VAL A 174 6.10 7.43 -9.09
N MET A 175 5.95 6.26 -8.47
CA MET A 175 7.03 5.32 -8.21
C MET A 175 6.97 4.15 -9.19
N THR A 176 8.08 3.87 -9.87
CA THR A 176 8.22 2.72 -10.78
C THR A 176 9.37 1.82 -10.39
N CYS A 177 9.25 0.52 -10.67
CA CYS A 177 10.27 -0.45 -10.35
C CYS A 177 11.46 -0.32 -11.32
N ARG A 178 12.64 0.06 -10.82
CA ARG A 178 13.87 0.19 -11.63
C ARG A 178 14.74 -1.06 -11.59
N ARG A 179 14.51 -1.95 -10.63
CA ARG A 179 15.25 -3.20 -10.46
C ARG A 179 14.40 -4.37 -10.95
N GLN A 180 14.81 -5.02 -12.04
CA GLN A 180 14.25 -6.32 -12.41
C GLN A 180 14.55 -7.32 -11.29
N GLY A 181 13.52 -7.98 -10.74
CA GLY A 181 13.68 -9.07 -9.76
C GLY A 181 13.22 -8.82 -8.32
N ALA A 182 12.46 -7.75 -8.03
CA ALA A 182 11.75 -7.61 -6.74
C ALA A 182 10.53 -8.56 -6.60
N THR A 183 10.66 -9.81 -7.04
CA THR A 183 9.54 -10.73 -7.29
C THR A 183 9.36 -11.80 -6.21
N ASN A 184 10.21 -11.80 -5.17
CA ASN A 184 10.22 -12.80 -4.10
C ASN A 184 10.26 -12.15 -2.71
N VAL A 185 9.40 -11.17 -2.47
CA VAL A 185 9.29 -10.46 -1.19
C VAL A 185 8.04 -10.94 -0.45
N ASP A 186 8.17 -11.22 0.84
CA ASP A 186 7.06 -11.67 1.68
C ASP A 186 6.73 -10.64 2.78
N PHE A 187 5.71 -10.95 3.58
CA PHE A 187 5.29 -10.09 4.69
C PHE A 187 6.37 -9.89 5.74
N LEU A 188 7.23 -10.89 5.97
CA LEU A 188 8.29 -10.80 6.97
C LEU A 188 9.40 -9.85 6.49
N ALA A 189 9.83 -9.99 5.25
CA ALA A 189 10.79 -9.10 4.61
C ALA A 189 10.24 -7.67 4.55
N TYR A 190 8.96 -7.50 4.19
CA TYR A 190 8.29 -6.20 4.17
C TYR A 190 8.28 -5.55 5.56
N GLN A 191 7.72 -6.23 6.56
CA GLN A 191 7.63 -5.68 7.91
C GLN A 191 9.01 -5.46 8.55
N GLY A 192 10.01 -6.30 8.22
CA GLY A 192 11.39 -6.08 8.63
C GLY A 192 11.94 -4.77 8.10
N LYS A 193 11.69 -4.44 6.83
CA LYS A 193 12.09 -3.15 6.23
C LYS A 193 11.35 -1.97 6.84
N ILE A 194 10.08 -2.15 7.17
CA ILE A 194 9.33 -1.13 7.90
C ILE A 194 9.94 -0.86 9.27
N ALA A 195 10.13 -1.91 10.08
CA ALA A 195 10.67 -1.79 11.43
C ALA A 195 12.09 -1.19 11.45
N GLU A 196 12.94 -1.59 10.49
CA GLU A 196 14.27 -1.01 10.30
C GLU A 196 14.19 0.50 9.99
N SER A 197 13.30 0.89 9.07
CA SER A 197 13.14 2.28 8.66
C SER A 197 12.61 3.17 9.79
N GLU A 198 11.62 2.68 10.54
CA GLU A 198 11.07 3.38 11.70
C GLU A 198 12.11 3.56 12.80
N ARG A 199 12.84 2.49 13.16
CA ARG A 199 13.90 2.51 14.19
C ARG A 199 15.04 3.47 13.84
N THR A 200 15.44 3.52 12.56
CA THR A 200 16.58 4.33 12.10
C THR A 200 16.18 5.73 11.62
N ASN A 201 14.89 6.06 11.62
CA ASN A 201 14.33 7.24 10.97
C ASN A 201 14.64 7.35 9.47
N ALA A 202 14.97 6.25 8.79
CA ALA A 202 15.29 6.27 7.36
C ALA A 202 14.10 6.77 6.52
N TRP A 203 12.87 6.58 6.97
CA TRP A 203 11.66 7.09 6.31
C TRP A 203 11.68 8.62 6.11
N LYS A 204 12.45 9.38 6.89
CA LYS A 204 12.55 10.84 6.73
C LYS A 204 13.13 11.27 5.38
N CYS A 205 13.91 10.41 4.72
CA CYS A 205 14.39 10.70 3.36
C CYS A 205 13.25 10.70 2.31
N LEU A 206 12.09 10.14 2.67
CA LEU A 206 10.88 10.15 1.85
C LEU A 206 10.07 11.43 2.05
N VAL A 207 10.43 12.32 2.98
CA VAL A 207 9.77 13.61 3.13
C VAL A 207 10.13 14.51 1.95
N LYS A 208 9.13 15.15 1.37
CA LYS A 208 9.29 16.23 0.40
C LYS A 208 8.82 17.51 1.06
N GLU A 209 9.75 18.42 1.32
CA GLU A 209 9.38 19.75 1.81
C GLU A 209 8.52 20.47 0.76
N PRO A 210 7.52 21.26 1.17
CA PRO A 210 6.77 22.09 0.25
C PRO A 210 7.74 22.95 -0.55
N THR A 211 7.59 23.00 -1.87
CA THR A 211 8.30 24.00 -2.66
C THR A 211 7.78 25.38 -2.19
N PRO A 212 8.65 26.34 -1.84
CA PRO A 212 8.19 27.69 -1.53
C PRO A 212 7.35 28.21 -2.70
N ALA A 213 6.18 28.76 -2.37
CA ALA A 213 5.28 29.38 -3.35
C ALA A 213 5.94 30.60 -4.00
#